data_AF-A0A920IU01-F1
#
_entry.id   AF-A0A920IU01-F1
#
_cell.length_a   1.000
_cell.length_b   1.000
_cell.length_c   1.000
_cell.angle_alpha   90.00
_cell.angle_beta   90.00
_cell.angle_gamma   90.00
#
_symmetry.space_group_name_H-M   'P 1'
#
loop_
_entity.id
_entity.type
_entity.pdbx_description
1 polymer ?
#
loop_
_entity_poly.entity_id
_entity_poly.type
_entity_poly.pdbx_seq_one_letter_code
_entity_poly.pdbx_strand_id
1 'polypeptide(L)'
;MSEKNKSDMLRAPFKLEYDYERSTGPIIGKFFEGLSNQQILGTKNGDNVYVPAAEFDPITYEHLSEFVELPETGTVKSFTWIDQPRKHHLINKPFAFALIQIDGATSSILHMITNCNESDIEVSLE
;
A
#
# COMPACT_ATOMS: atom_id res chain seq x y z
N MET A 1 -26.01 41.92 6.77
CA MET A 1 -25.93 40.56 7.36
C MET A 1 -24.66 40.53 8.21
N SER A 2 -24.80 40.45 9.53
CA SER A 2 -23.66 40.46 10.47
C SER A 2 -22.92 39.12 10.39
N GLU A 3 -21.61 39.17 10.18
CA GLU A 3 -20.72 38.01 10.30
C GLU A 3 -20.78 37.48 11.74
N LYS A 4 -21.29 36.24 11.91
CA LYS A 4 -21.25 35.57 13.21
C LYS A 4 -19.80 35.25 13.57
N ASN A 5 -19.38 35.73 14.73
CA ASN A 5 -18.04 35.58 15.26
C ASN A 5 -17.73 34.09 15.51
N LYS A 6 -16.53 33.63 15.14
CA LYS A 6 -16.09 32.21 15.17
C LYS A 6 -16.09 31.59 16.58
N SER A 7 -16.31 32.42 17.61
CA SER A 7 -16.39 32.12 19.05
C SER A 7 -17.72 31.49 19.47
N ASP A 8 -18.80 31.68 18.71
CA ASP A 8 -20.15 31.26 19.12
C ASP A 8 -20.52 29.85 18.60
N MET A 9 -19.55 29.12 18.02
CA MET A 9 -19.76 27.73 17.60
C MET A 9 -19.36 26.79 18.74
N LEU A 10 -20.33 26.00 19.22
CA LEU A 10 -20.06 24.88 20.12
C LEU A 10 -19.06 23.92 19.47
N ARG A 11 -17.96 23.62 20.17
CA ARG A 11 -16.96 22.64 19.76
C ARG A 11 -16.75 21.64 20.90
N ALA A 12 -16.57 20.38 20.54
CA ALA A 12 -16.12 19.32 21.44
C ALA A 12 -14.97 18.56 20.74
N PRO A 13 -13.99 18.03 21.47
CA PRO A 13 -12.99 17.15 20.89
C PRO A 13 -13.69 15.89 20.33
N PHE A 14 -13.42 15.57 19.07
CA PHE A 14 -13.84 14.32 18.45
C PHE A 14 -12.60 13.50 18.14
N LYS A 15 -12.49 12.32 18.77
CA LYS A 15 -11.46 11.34 18.47
C LYS A 15 -12.12 10.23 17.65
N LEU A 16 -11.77 10.15 16.37
CA LEU A 16 -12.18 9.04 15.53
C LEU A 16 -11.25 7.85 15.86
N GLU A 17 -11.72 6.93 16.68
CA GLU A 17 -11.02 5.68 16.99
C GLU A 17 -11.87 4.47 16.62
N TYR A 18 -11.20 3.40 16.18
CA TYR A 18 -11.81 2.13 15.81
C TYR A 18 -11.26 1.07 16.77
N ASP A 19 -11.87 0.95 17.95
CA ASP A 19 -11.40 0.09 19.04
C ASP A 19 -11.73 -1.40 18.82
N TYR A 20 -11.40 -1.93 17.65
CA TYR A 20 -11.49 -3.35 17.36
C TYR A 20 -10.19 -3.86 16.75
N GLU A 21 -9.77 -5.05 17.18
CA GLU A 21 -8.72 -5.80 16.51
C GLU A 21 -9.36 -6.67 15.43
N ARG A 22 -8.84 -6.60 14.21
CA ARG A 22 -9.20 -7.53 13.14
C ARG A 22 -8.15 -8.61 13.04
N SER A 23 -8.59 -9.87 13.03
CA SER A 23 -7.73 -10.95 12.56
C SER A 23 -7.35 -10.68 11.11
N THR A 24 -6.10 -10.96 10.74
CA THR A 24 -5.62 -10.85 9.36
C THR A 24 -6.24 -11.91 8.44
N GLY A 25 -6.89 -12.94 8.99
CA GLY A 25 -7.45 -14.02 8.18
C GLY A 25 -6.37 -14.89 7.52
N PRO A 26 -6.76 -15.96 6.82
CA PRO A 26 -5.82 -16.95 6.30
C PRO A 26 -4.96 -16.41 5.15
N ILE A 27 -5.48 -15.46 4.36
CA ILE A 27 -4.79 -14.96 3.16
C ILE A 27 -3.78 -13.88 3.52
N ILE A 28 -4.23 -12.78 4.14
CA ILE A 28 -3.33 -11.69 4.53
C ILE A 28 -2.36 -12.14 5.64
N GLY A 29 -2.80 -13.03 6.54
CA GLY A 29 -1.91 -13.64 7.53
C GLY A 29 -0.72 -14.35 6.89
N LYS A 30 -0.97 -15.17 5.87
CA LYS A 30 0.09 -15.89 5.14
C LYS A 30 0.99 -14.95 4.34
N PHE A 31 0.45 -13.86 3.78
CA PHE A 31 1.27 -12.83 3.13
C PHE A 31 2.26 -12.18 4.12
N PHE A 32 1.80 -11.80 5.31
CA PHE A 32 2.68 -11.23 6.34
C PHE A 32 3.69 -12.24 6.87
N GLU A 33 3.30 -13.50 7.02
CA GLU A 33 4.25 -14.59 7.33
C GLU A 33 5.33 -14.71 6.24
N GLY A 34 4.95 -14.66 4.97
CA GLY A 34 5.88 -14.62 3.84
C GLY A 34 6.88 -13.45 3.95
N LEU A 35 6.39 -12.23 4.18
CA LEU A 35 7.26 -11.06 4.36
C LEU A 35 8.23 -11.22 5.53
N SER A 36 7.79 -11.84 6.64
CA SER A 36 8.66 -12.13 7.79
C SER A 36 9.80 -13.11 7.45
N ASN A 37 9.58 -13.95 6.43
CA ASN A 37 10.54 -14.88 5.87
C ASN A 37 11.27 -14.34 4.63
N GLN A 38 11.16 -13.04 4.33
CA GLN A 38 11.75 -12.40 3.14
C GLN A 38 11.21 -12.93 1.81
N GLN A 39 9.95 -13.40 1.79
CA GLN A 39 9.28 -13.92 0.60
C GLN A 39 8.10 -13.02 0.21
N ILE A 40 7.99 -12.68 -1.07
CA ILE A 40 6.83 -11.96 -1.60
C ILE A 40 5.84 -12.99 -2.12
N LEU A 41 4.74 -13.17 -1.40
CA LEU A 41 3.66 -14.07 -1.80
C LEU A 41 2.52 -13.29 -2.46
N GLY A 42 2.04 -13.79 -3.60
CA GLY A 42 0.81 -13.33 -4.25
C GLY A 42 -0.24 -14.43 -4.31
N THR A 43 -1.48 -14.05 -4.56
CA THR A 43 -2.58 -14.98 -4.88
C THR A 43 -2.89 -14.93 -6.36
N LYS A 44 -3.26 -16.06 -6.97
CA LYS A 44 -3.48 -16.14 -8.42
C LYS A 44 -4.85 -16.67 -8.83
N ASN A 45 -5.31 -16.22 -9.99
CA ASN A 45 -6.43 -16.79 -10.74
C ASN A 45 -6.10 -16.80 -12.23
N GLY A 46 -5.92 -17.99 -12.81
CA GLY A 46 -5.40 -18.12 -14.17
C GLY A 46 -4.05 -17.41 -14.32
N ASP A 47 -4.00 -16.44 -15.24
CA ASP A 47 -2.83 -15.62 -15.51
C ASP A 47 -2.74 -14.36 -14.64
N ASN A 48 -3.77 -14.06 -13.83
CA ASN A 48 -3.75 -12.91 -12.93
C ASN A 48 -3.08 -13.26 -11.60
N VAL A 49 -2.18 -12.41 -11.14
CA VAL A 49 -1.48 -12.54 -9.85
C VAL A 49 -1.57 -11.23 -9.08
N TYR A 50 -1.97 -11.29 -7.81
CA TYR A 50 -2.20 -10.11 -6.98
C TYR A 50 -1.20 -10.02 -5.82
N VAL A 51 -0.56 -8.86 -5.71
CA VAL A 51 0.32 -8.44 -4.61
C VAL A 51 -0.09 -7.04 -4.14
N PRO A 52 -0.37 -6.83 -2.82
CA PRO A 52 -0.47 -7.85 -1.77
C PRO A 52 -1.48 -8.96 -2.10
N ALA A 53 -1.32 -10.13 -1.47
CA ALA A 53 -2.25 -11.25 -1.65
C ALA A 53 -3.71 -10.79 -1.44
N ALA A 54 -4.58 -11.12 -2.39
CA ALA A 54 -5.99 -10.76 -2.38
C ALA A 54 -6.85 -11.97 -1.99
N GLU A 55 -7.90 -11.76 -1.19
CA GLU A 55 -8.83 -12.84 -0.81
C GLU A 55 -9.80 -13.23 -1.93
N PHE A 56 -10.13 -12.27 -2.79
CA PHE A 56 -11.06 -12.44 -3.91
C PHE A 56 -10.49 -11.78 -5.16
N ASP A 57 -10.76 -12.41 -6.30
CA ASP A 57 -10.45 -11.84 -7.60
C ASP A 57 -11.31 -10.57 -7.84
N PRO A 58 -10.71 -9.40 -8.09
CA PRO A 58 -11.46 -8.16 -8.31
C PRO A 58 -12.26 -8.14 -9.63
N ILE A 59 -11.99 -9.07 -10.55
CA ILE A 59 -12.65 -9.19 -11.85
C ILE A 59 -13.72 -10.28 -11.79
N THR A 60 -13.38 -11.49 -11.31
CA THR A 60 -14.30 -12.65 -11.32
C THR A 60 -15.09 -12.83 -10.03
N TYR A 61 -14.68 -12.17 -8.94
CA TYR A 61 -15.23 -12.33 -7.58
C TYR A 61 -15.05 -13.71 -6.96
N GLU A 62 -14.26 -14.58 -7.58
CA GLU A 62 -13.94 -15.91 -7.06
C GLU A 62 -13.01 -15.80 -5.86
N HIS A 63 -13.16 -16.71 -4.91
CA HIS A 63 -12.28 -16.81 -3.75
C HIS A 63 -10.90 -17.31 -4.18
N LEU A 64 -9.85 -16.61 -3.77
CA LEU A 64 -8.46 -16.95 -4.09
C LEU A 64 -7.83 -17.72 -2.93
N SER A 65 -7.23 -18.88 -3.24
CA SER A 65 -6.52 -19.70 -2.25
C SER A 65 -5.17 -20.23 -2.74
N GLU A 66 -4.89 -20.12 -4.04
CA GLU A 66 -3.62 -20.53 -4.62
C GLU A 66 -2.59 -19.40 -4.45
N PHE A 67 -1.44 -19.74 -3.87
CA PHE A 67 -0.34 -18.82 -3.65
C PHE A 67 0.79 -19.08 -4.64
N VAL A 68 1.45 -18.00 -5.06
CA VAL A 68 2.68 -18.03 -5.85
C VAL A 68 3.72 -17.14 -5.18
N GLU A 69 4.95 -17.62 -5.11
CA GLU A 69 6.10 -16.81 -4.67
C GLU A 69 6.63 -16.03 -5.86
N LEU A 70 6.92 -14.75 -5.62
CA LEU A 70 7.36 -13.79 -6.62
C LEU A 70 8.77 -13.30 -6.32
N PRO A 71 9.53 -12.88 -7.34
CA PRO A 71 10.86 -12.33 -7.15
C PRO A 71 10.82 -11.01 -6.37
N GLU A 72 11.98 -10.62 -5.83
CA GLU A 72 12.19 -9.33 -5.15
C GLU A 72 12.46 -8.16 -6.12
N THR A 73 12.18 -8.36 -7.41
CA THR A 73 12.34 -7.37 -8.47
C THR A 73 10.99 -6.89 -8.97
N GLY A 74 10.95 -5.65 -9.47
CA GLY A 74 9.74 -5.05 -9.98
C GLY A 74 9.98 -3.70 -10.62
N THR A 75 8.92 -3.15 -11.21
CA THR A 75 8.93 -1.92 -11.98
C THR A 75 8.09 -0.84 -11.31
N VAL A 76 8.62 0.38 -11.20
CA VAL A 76 7.84 1.55 -10.72
C VAL A 76 6.87 1.99 -11.83
N LYS A 77 5.57 1.84 -11.58
CA LYS A 77 4.50 2.24 -12.52
C LYS A 77 4.01 3.66 -12.28
N SER A 78 4.19 4.21 -11.08
CA SER A 78 3.99 5.63 -10.77
C SER A 78 4.60 5.97 -9.42
N PHE A 79 4.89 7.25 -9.17
CA PHE A 79 5.35 7.69 -7.86
C PHE A 79 4.97 9.15 -7.56
N THR A 80 5.10 9.53 -6.30
CA THR A 80 5.12 10.93 -5.87
C THR A 80 6.29 11.15 -4.91
N TRP A 81 7.02 12.24 -5.11
CA TRP A 81 8.15 12.63 -4.27
C TRP A 81 7.68 13.42 -3.04
N ILE A 82 8.19 13.03 -1.87
CA ILE A 82 7.95 13.71 -0.60
C ILE A 82 9.25 14.38 -0.16
N ASP A 83 9.45 15.63 -0.59
CA ASP A 83 10.64 16.41 -0.23
C ASP A 83 10.70 16.75 1.28
N GLN A 84 9.56 17.08 1.88
CA GLN A 84 9.46 17.47 3.29
C GLN A 84 8.51 16.49 4.03
N PRO A 85 9.03 15.41 4.64
CA PRO A 85 8.20 14.47 5.38
C PRO A 85 7.42 15.12 6.52
N ARG A 86 6.19 14.67 6.72
CA ARG A 86 5.30 15.15 7.78
C ARG A 86 5.48 14.32 9.04
N LYS A 87 5.05 14.86 10.19
CA LYS A 87 5.15 14.20 11.51
C LYS A 87 4.54 12.79 11.60
N HIS A 88 3.58 12.45 10.73
CA HIS A 88 2.93 11.14 10.72
C HIS A 88 3.58 10.15 9.74
N HIS A 89 4.52 10.58 8.92
CA HIS A 89 5.28 9.66 8.07
C HIS A 89 6.27 8.87 8.93
N LEU A 90 6.44 7.59 8.60
CA LEU A 90 7.42 6.73 9.26
C LEU A 90 8.86 7.15 8.93
N ILE A 91 9.09 7.71 7.74
CA ILE A 91 10.38 8.17 7.26
C ILE A 91 10.51 9.68 7.46
N ASN A 92 11.64 10.13 8.00
CA ASN A 92 11.92 11.52 8.35
C ASN A 92 12.91 12.23 7.41
N LYS A 93 13.24 11.61 6.27
CA LYS A 93 14.08 12.15 5.17
C LYS A 93 13.29 12.12 3.86
N PRO A 94 13.69 12.87 2.81
CA PRO A 94 13.03 12.80 1.51
C PRO A 94 12.91 11.35 1.01
N PHE A 95 11.75 11.00 0.44
CA PHE A 95 11.43 9.65 -0.03
C PHE A 95 10.34 9.69 -1.11
N ALA A 96 10.12 8.57 -1.80
CA ALA A 96 9.01 8.42 -2.72
C ALA A 96 7.95 7.44 -2.20
N PHE A 97 6.67 7.79 -2.38
CA PHE A 97 5.61 6.80 -2.42
C PHE A 97 5.49 6.30 -3.85
N ALA A 98 5.72 5.01 -4.08
CA ALA A 98 5.73 4.40 -5.40
C ALA A 98 4.75 3.23 -5.48
N LEU A 99 4.04 3.13 -6.60
CA LEU A 99 3.35 1.91 -7.01
C LEU A 99 4.34 1.05 -7.78
N ILE A 100 4.72 -0.08 -7.19
CA ILE A 100 5.67 -1.04 -7.75
C ILE A 100 4.87 -2.26 -8.22
N GLN A 101 4.97 -2.59 -9.49
CA GLN A 101 4.51 -3.87 -10.02
C GLN A 101 5.64 -4.88 -9.89
N ILE A 102 5.48 -5.86 -9.01
CA ILE A 102 6.45 -6.95 -8.84
C ILE A 102 6.47 -7.79 -10.12
N ASP A 103 7.63 -8.26 -10.54
CA ASP A 103 7.74 -9.05 -11.77
C ASP A 103 6.90 -10.33 -11.66
N GLY A 104 6.02 -10.55 -12.63
CA GLY A 104 5.03 -11.64 -12.62
C GLY A 104 3.72 -11.32 -11.89
N ALA A 105 3.59 -10.15 -11.24
CA ALA A 105 2.32 -9.68 -10.69
C ALA A 105 1.51 -8.86 -11.69
N THR A 106 0.18 -8.97 -11.62
CA THR A 106 -0.78 -8.15 -12.36
C THR A 106 -1.09 -6.84 -11.64
N SER A 107 -1.10 -6.84 -10.30
CA SER A 107 -1.32 -5.62 -9.50
C SER A 107 -0.01 -4.97 -9.04
N SER A 108 -0.11 -3.71 -8.63
CA SER A 108 0.99 -2.99 -7.98
C SER A 108 0.78 -2.92 -6.47
N ILE A 109 1.89 -2.97 -5.73
CA ILE A 109 1.95 -2.70 -4.30
C ILE A 109 2.44 -1.26 -4.06
N LEU A 110 1.82 -0.56 -3.11
CA LEU A 110 2.33 0.73 -2.64
C LEU A 110 3.50 0.50 -1.69
N HIS A 111 4.64 1.12 -1.98
CA HIS A 111 5.83 1.05 -1.14
C HIS A 111 6.50 2.42 -0.98
N MET A 112 7.29 2.57 0.08
CA MET A 112 8.11 3.76 0.31
C MET A 112 9.55 3.47 -0.12
N ILE A 113 10.04 4.14 -1.17
CA ILE A 113 11.43 4.02 -1.62
C ILE A 113 12.26 5.07 -0.89
N THR A 114 13.33 4.64 -0.23
CA THR A 114 14.26 5.50 0.52
C THR A 114 15.68 5.41 -0.04
N ASN A 115 16.60 6.22 0.49
CA ASN A 115 18.01 6.21 0.11
C ASN A 115 18.27 6.47 -1.39
N CYS A 116 17.42 7.28 -2.02
CA CYS A 116 17.53 7.76 -3.38
C CYS A 116 17.19 9.25 -3.43
N ASN A 117 17.46 9.89 -4.56
CA ASN A 117 16.97 11.22 -4.93
C ASN A 117 15.78 11.07 -5.89
N GLU A 118 15.00 12.15 -6.06
CA GLU A 118 13.89 12.18 -7.01
C GLU A 118 14.34 11.82 -8.43
N SER A 119 15.54 12.27 -8.83
CA SER A 119 16.14 11.99 -10.15
C SER A 119 16.51 10.53 -10.38
N ASP A 120 16.58 9.72 -9.33
CA ASP A 120 16.95 8.30 -9.43
C ASP A 120 15.72 7.42 -9.76
N ILE A 121 14.51 7.99 -9.70
CA ILE A 121 13.26 7.25 -9.91
C ILE A 121 12.70 7.58 -11.29
N GLU A 122 12.57 6.54 -12.12
CA GLU A 122 11.94 6.63 -13.42
C GLU A 122 10.67 5.78 -13.46
N VAL A 123 9.63 6.31 -14.09
CA VAL A 123 8.41 5.54 -14.36
C VAL A 123 8.57 4.83 -15.68
N SER A 124 8.36 3.51 -15.69
CA SER A 124 8.29 2.74 -16.92
C SER A 124 6.85 2.54 -17.37
N LEU A 125 6.56 3.08 -18.55
CA LEU A 125 5.33 2.84 -19.30
C LEU A 125 5.62 1.76 -20.34
N GLU A 126 5.79 0.52 -19.90
CA GLU A 126 5.35 -0.62 -20.72
C GLU A 126 3.82 -0.61 -20.82
#